data_AF-A0A5A5RIU7-F1
#
_entry.id   AF-A0A5A5RIU7-F1
#
_cell.length_a   1.000
_cell.length_b   1.000
_cell.length_c   1.000
_cell.angle_alpha   90.00
_cell.angle_beta   90.00
_cell.angle_gamma   90.00
#
_symmetry.space_group_name_H-M   'P 1'
#
loop_
_entity.id
_entity.type
_entity.pdbx_description
1 polymer ?
#
loop_
_entity_poly.entity_id
_entity_poly.type
_entity_poly.pdbx_seq_one_letter_code
_entity_poly.pdbx_strand_id
1 'polypeptide(L)'
;MSGWKANLLATIVIVIDILVLAYFKYFGFFVQEIIGLFVSLPLDWQELSPIPVPSQIPPGVSFYTFQMVAFVVDSLREKKKKPLAVLDYVNFISFFPQIVPGLIDRRWDLLPQMGGFRLKFTGENFEKGLRWLSLGLFMKFVLADNIAPYIELDKMIDNAWYI
;
A
#
# COMPACT_ATOMS: atom_id res chain seq x y z
N MET A 1 -6.09 -5.23 28.34
CA MET A 1 -7.40 -4.75 27.82
C MET A 1 -8.32 -5.93 27.61
N SER A 2 -9.57 -5.83 28.09
CA SER A 2 -10.66 -6.76 27.81
C SER A 2 -10.75 -7.02 26.30
N GLY A 3 -10.92 -8.29 25.89
CA GLY A 3 -10.90 -8.70 24.48
C GLY A 3 -11.89 -7.92 23.60
N TRP A 4 -13.04 -7.53 24.17
CA TRP A 4 -14.05 -6.75 23.45
C TRP A 4 -13.60 -5.32 23.15
N LYS A 5 -12.94 -4.65 24.11
CA LYS A 5 -12.41 -3.29 23.89
C LYS A 5 -11.30 -3.28 22.84
N ALA A 6 -10.45 -4.32 22.82
CA ALA A 6 -9.39 -4.44 21.83
C ALA A 6 -9.94 -4.63 20.41
N ASN A 7 -10.96 -5.48 20.25
CA ASN A 7 -11.62 -5.70 18.96
C ASN A 7 -12.31 -4.42 18.46
N LEU A 8 -13.02 -3.69 19.33
CA LEU A 8 -13.67 -2.44 18.95
C LEU A 8 -12.66 -1.40 18.45
N LEU A 9 -11.54 -1.21 19.17
CA LEU A 9 -10.50 -0.28 18.76
C LEU A 9 -9.87 -0.68 17.42
N ALA A 10 -9.57 -1.97 17.24
CA ALA A 10 -9.04 -2.45 15.97
C ALA A 10 -10.02 -2.25 14.80
N THR A 11 -11.31 -2.50 15.00
CA THR A 11 -12.34 -2.22 13.98
C THR A 11 -12.36 -0.74 13.63
N ILE A 12 -12.33 0.16 14.62
CA ILE A 12 -12.30 1.61 14.37
C ILE A 12 -11.07 1.99 13.54
N VAL A 13 -9.88 1.48 13.89
CA VAL A 13 -8.65 1.76 13.13
C VAL A 13 -8.74 1.25 11.70
N ILE A 14 -9.17 -0.01 11.50
CA ILE A 14 -9.32 -0.59 10.17
C ILE A 14 -10.33 0.20 9.32
N VAL A 15 -11.44 0.64 9.91
CA VAL A 15 -12.42 1.48 9.22
C VAL A 15 -11.81 2.81 8.82
N ILE A 16 -11.03 3.45 9.68
CA ILE A 16 -10.32 4.69 9.34
C ILE A 16 -9.33 4.47 8.20
N ASP A 17 -8.52 3.41 8.25
CA ASP A 17 -7.55 3.07 7.21
C ASP A 17 -8.26 2.88 5.84
N ILE A 18 -9.36 2.12 5.83
CA ILE A 18 -10.15 1.89 4.61
C ILE A 18 -10.82 3.17 4.13
N LEU A 19 -11.30 4.04 5.01
CA LEU A 19 -11.90 5.33 4.64
C LEU A 19 -10.88 6.26 3.99
N VAL A 20 -9.65 6.31 4.50
CA VAL A 20 -8.55 7.07 3.88
C VAL A 20 -8.27 6.53 2.48
N LEU A 21 -8.18 5.20 2.32
CA LEU A 21 -8.00 4.59 1.00
C LEU A 21 -9.17 4.88 0.06
N ALA A 22 -10.41 4.79 0.56
CA ALA A 22 -11.62 5.09 -0.20
C ALA A 22 -11.62 6.55 -0.68
N TYR A 23 -11.24 7.48 0.18
CA TYR A 23 -11.13 8.90 -0.14
C TYR A 23 -10.10 9.16 -1.26
N PHE A 24 -8.87 8.68 -1.10
CA PHE A 24 -7.82 8.96 -2.09
C PHE A 24 -8.03 8.27 -3.43
N LYS A 25 -8.67 7.09 -3.44
CA LYS A 25 -8.71 6.23 -4.63
C LYS A 25 -10.07 6.20 -5.34
N TYR A 26 -11.16 6.34 -4.59
CA TYR A 26 -12.51 6.08 -5.10
C TYR A 26 -13.45 7.26 -4.95
N PHE A 27 -13.06 8.35 -4.27
CA PHE A 27 -13.94 9.50 -4.06
C PHE A 27 -14.45 10.11 -5.37
N GLY A 28 -13.54 10.35 -6.31
CA GLY A 28 -13.88 10.92 -7.62
C GLY A 28 -14.89 10.07 -8.39
N PHE A 29 -14.58 8.77 -8.50
CA PHE A 29 -15.44 7.78 -9.13
C PHE A 29 -16.81 7.68 -8.45
N PHE A 30 -16.86 7.64 -7.12
CA PHE A 30 -18.11 7.51 -6.37
C PHE A 30 -19.05 8.70 -6.62
N VAL A 31 -18.51 9.92 -6.66
CA VAL A 31 -19.31 11.11 -6.95
C VAL A 31 -19.82 11.08 -8.39
N GLN A 32 -18.95 10.83 -9.37
CA GLN A 32 -19.34 10.82 -10.79
C GLN A 32 -20.37 9.74 -11.12
N GLU A 33 -20.13 8.51 -10.68
CA GLU A 33 -20.94 7.36 -11.10
C GLU A 33 -22.21 7.20 -10.25
N ILE A 34 -22.15 7.44 -8.94
CA ILE A 34 -23.32 7.21 -8.07
C ILE A 34 -24.14 8.48 -7.96
N ILE A 35 -23.53 9.62 -7.64
CA ILE A 35 -24.28 10.87 -7.51
C ILE A 35 -24.72 11.39 -8.88
N GLY A 36 -23.89 11.20 -9.91
CA GLY A 36 -24.22 11.56 -11.30
C GLY A 36 -25.43 10.84 -11.88
N LEU A 37 -25.83 9.68 -11.34
CA LEU A 37 -27.06 8.99 -11.72
C LEU A 37 -28.32 9.70 -11.21
N PHE A 38 -28.22 10.41 -10.09
CA PHE A 38 -29.36 11.09 -9.45
C PHE A 38 -29.39 12.59 -9.73
N VAL A 39 -28.24 13.21 -9.99
CA VAL A 39 -28.09 14.66 -10.18
C VAL A 39 -27.11 14.92 -11.32
N SER A 40 -27.48 15.82 -12.24
CA SER A 40 -26.56 16.29 -13.28
C SER A 40 -25.40 17.07 -12.67
N LEU A 41 -24.19 16.51 -12.75
CA LEU A 41 -22.97 17.16 -12.26
C LEU A 41 -22.47 18.18 -13.29
N PRO A 42 -22.11 19.41 -12.88
CA PRO A 42 -21.40 20.37 -13.72
C PRO A 42 -20.05 19.81 -14.17
N LEU A 43 -19.51 20.30 -15.29
CA LEU A 43 -18.17 19.90 -15.76
C LEU A 43 -17.07 20.17 -14.71
N ASP A 44 -17.20 21.27 -13.96
CA ASP A 44 -16.23 21.70 -12.93
C ASP A 44 -16.62 21.26 -11.51
N TRP A 45 -17.41 20.18 -11.36
CA TRP A 45 -17.91 19.73 -10.06
C TRP A 45 -16.79 19.44 -9.04
N GLN A 46 -15.58 19.09 -9.50
CA GLN A 46 -14.43 18.82 -8.65
C GLN A 46 -13.92 20.07 -7.92
N GLU A 47 -13.95 21.24 -8.59
CA GLU A 47 -13.53 22.52 -8.01
C GLU A 47 -14.62 23.14 -7.13
N LEU A 48 -15.88 22.85 -7.45
CA LEU A 48 -17.05 23.33 -6.72
C LEU A 48 -17.41 22.47 -5.50
N SER A 49 -16.76 21.31 -5.34
CA SER A 49 -17.04 20.40 -4.24
C SER A 49 -16.62 21.01 -2.89
N PRO A 50 -17.47 20.95 -1.85
CA PRO A 50 -17.11 21.40 -0.51
C PRO A 50 -16.02 20.53 0.15
N ILE A 51 -15.79 19.33 -0.40
CA ILE A 51 -14.73 18.40 0.02
C ILE A 51 -13.68 18.38 -1.10
N PRO A 52 -12.39 18.62 -0.79
CA PRO A 52 -11.34 18.56 -1.81
C PRO A 52 -11.32 17.21 -2.52
N VAL A 53 -11.37 17.22 -3.85
CA VAL A 53 -11.19 16.00 -4.63
C VAL A 53 -9.68 15.79 -4.84
N PRO A 54 -9.10 14.66 -4.42
CA PRO A 54 -7.69 14.39 -4.66
C PRO A 54 -7.45 14.20 -6.16
N SER A 55 -6.70 15.11 -6.77
CA SER A 55 -6.28 15.03 -8.18
C SER A 55 -5.03 14.16 -8.37
N GLN A 56 -4.28 13.91 -7.30
CA GLN A 56 -3.06 13.09 -7.31
C GLN A 56 -3.15 12.04 -6.21
N ILE A 57 -2.94 10.79 -6.59
CA ILE A 57 -2.93 9.66 -5.66
C ILE A 57 -1.48 9.44 -5.21
N PRO A 58 -1.19 9.47 -3.89
CA PRO A 58 0.14 9.13 -3.41
C PRO A 58 0.52 7.70 -3.83
N PRO A 59 1.72 7.52 -4.43
CA PRO A 59 2.17 6.19 -4.81
C PRO A 59 2.27 5.32 -3.56
N GLY A 60 1.69 4.11 -3.63
CA GLY A 60 1.74 3.16 -2.52
C GLY A 60 0.62 3.28 -1.47
N VAL A 61 -0.34 4.21 -1.59
CA VAL A 61 -1.41 4.40 -0.58
C VAL A 61 -2.17 3.11 -0.26
N SER A 62 -2.42 2.26 -1.27
CA SER A 62 -3.05 0.95 -1.07
C SER A 62 -2.20 0.02 -0.23
N PHE A 63 -0.88 -0.03 -0.49
CA PHE A 63 0.04 -0.91 0.23
C PHE A 63 0.20 -0.48 1.70
N TYR A 64 0.36 0.82 1.96
CA TYR A 64 0.39 1.35 3.33
C TYR A 64 -0.87 0.99 4.11
N THR A 65 -2.04 1.19 3.49
CA THR A 65 -3.33 0.88 4.14
C THR A 65 -3.42 -0.60 4.48
N PHE A 66 -3.11 -1.49 3.53
CA PHE A 66 -3.17 -2.94 3.79
C PHE A 66 -2.13 -3.40 4.80
N GLN A 67 -0.96 -2.79 4.84
CA GLN A 67 0.07 -3.07 5.83
C GLN A 67 -0.34 -2.64 7.25
N MET A 68 -0.98 -1.46 7.39
CA MET A 68 -1.56 -0.99 8.64
C MET A 68 -2.66 -1.94 9.14
N VAL A 69 -3.58 -2.34 8.25
CA VAL A 69 -4.64 -3.30 8.56
C VAL A 69 -4.07 -4.65 8.97
N ALA A 70 -3.10 -5.18 8.23
CA ALA A 70 -2.42 -6.43 8.56
C ALA A 70 -1.76 -6.37 9.95
N PHE A 71 -1.09 -5.27 10.27
CA PHE A 71 -0.48 -5.05 11.57
C PHE A 71 -1.51 -5.08 12.71
N VAL A 72 -2.66 -4.40 12.53
CA VAL A 72 -3.75 -4.36 13.53
C VAL A 72 -4.33 -5.76 13.74
N VAL A 73 -4.63 -6.48 12.66
CA VAL A 73 -5.18 -7.85 12.71
C VAL A 73 -4.21 -8.81 13.40
N ASP A 74 -2.92 -8.72 13.08
CA ASP A 74 -1.89 -9.57 13.67
C ASP A 74 -1.70 -9.26 15.16
N SER A 75 -1.86 -8.00 15.57
CA SER A 75 -1.86 -7.57 16.97
C SER A 75 -3.01 -8.17 17.78
N LEU A 76 -4.18 -8.35 17.17
CA LEU A 76 -5.33 -9.01 17.80
C LEU A 76 -5.16 -10.52 17.92
N ARG A 77 -4.54 -11.16 16.90
CA ARG A 77 -4.34 -12.61 16.87
C ARG A 77 -3.24 -13.08 17.82
N GLU A 78 -2.28 -12.22 18.14
CA GLU A 78 -1.15 -12.59 18.99
C GLU A 78 -1.55 -12.89 20.44
N LYS A 79 -1.38 -14.15 20.83
CA LYS A 79 -1.55 -14.60 22.23
C LYS A 79 -0.42 -14.11 23.15
N LYS A 80 0.77 -13.82 22.61
CA LYS A 80 1.92 -13.27 23.35
C LYS A 80 2.13 -11.83 22.95
N LYS A 81 1.55 -10.91 23.72
CA LYS A 81 1.68 -9.47 23.54
C LYS A 81 3.11 -9.04 23.86
N LYS A 82 4.00 -9.07 22.87
CA LYS A 82 5.26 -8.34 23.02
C LYS A 82 4.92 -6.84 23.06
N PRO A 83 5.46 -6.08 24.03
CA PRO A 83 5.34 -4.64 23.99
C PRO A 83 6.04 -4.16 22.71
N LEU A 84 5.30 -3.44 21.87
CA LEU A 84 5.83 -2.81 20.66
C LEU A 84 6.06 -1.35 20.97
N ALA A 85 7.28 -0.87 20.72
CA ALA A 85 7.52 0.55 20.77
C ALA A 85 6.84 1.21 19.57
N VAL A 86 6.45 2.49 19.72
CA VAL A 86 5.93 3.29 18.60
C VAL A 86 6.95 3.31 17.45
N LEU A 87 8.24 3.32 17.77
CA LEU A 87 9.32 3.28 16.78
C LEU A 87 9.33 1.97 15.97
N ASP A 88 9.04 0.82 16.57
CA ASP A 88 8.96 -0.46 15.87
C ASP A 88 7.81 -0.47 14.85
N TYR A 89 6.68 0.15 15.21
CA TYR A 89 5.53 0.31 14.33
C TYR A 89 5.84 1.26 13.16
N VAL A 90 6.45 2.42 13.44
CA VAL A 90 6.84 3.38 12.40
C VAL A 90 7.83 2.73 11.43
N ASN A 91 8.86 2.05 11.95
CA ASN A 91 9.84 1.34 11.13
C ASN A 91 9.21 0.25 10.26
N PHE A 92 8.22 -0.48 10.79
CA PHE A 92 7.49 -1.50 10.03
C PHE A 92 6.75 -0.88 8.85
N ILE A 93 5.96 0.17 9.08
CA ILE A 93 5.12 0.78 8.04
C ILE A 93 5.95 1.59 7.04
N SER A 94 7.00 2.25 7.48
CA SER A 94 7.85 3.09 6.62
C SER A 94 8.96 2.29 5.92
N PHE A 95 8.90 0.96 5.93
CA PHE A 95 9.94 0.12 5.33
C PHE A 95 9.89 0.19 3.80
N PHE A 96 10.74 1.03 3.23
CA PHE A 96 10.74 1.37 1.79
C PHE A 96 10.65 0.17 0.83
N PRO A 97 11.36 -0.95 1.04
CA PRO A 97 11.26 -2.11 0.15
C PRO A 97 9.84 -2.67 -0.01
N GLN A 98 8.94 -2.42 0.94
CA GLN A 98 7.56 -2.90 0.89
C GLN A 98 6.56 -1.89 0.29
N ILE A 99 6.95 -0.62 0.12
CA ILE A 99 6.00 0.48 -0.14
C ILE A 99 5.53 0.57 -1.60
N VAL A 100 6.35 0.17 -2.58
CA VAL A 100 6.14 0.52 -4.00
C VAL A 100 5.47 -0.61 -4.80
N PRO A 101 5.87 -1.88 -4.64
CA PRO A 101 5.01 -3.03 -4.99
C PRO A 101 5.21 -4.24 -4.05
N GLY A 102 5.44 -3.98 -2.76
CA GLY A 102 5.88 -5.00 -1.82
C GLY A 102 4.86 -6.09 -1.52
N LEU A 103 5.37 -7.32 -1.38
CA LEU A 103 4.68 -8.38 -0.64
C LEU A 103 4.22 -7.82 0.71
N ILE A 104 2.95 -8.08 1.07
CA ILE A 104 2.42 -7.70 2.38
C ILE A 104 3.00 -8.68 3.40
N ASP A 105 4.13 -8.28 3.98
CA ASP A 105 4.82 -9.06 4.98
C ASP A 105 4.12 -9.02 6.33
N ARG A 106 4.30 -10.10 7.07
CA ARG A 106 3.69 -10.26 8.38
C ARG A 106 4.61 -9.71 9.46
N ARG A 107 4.03 -9.07 10.48
CA ARG A 107 4.82 -8.42 11.53
C ARG A 107 5.76 -9.38 12.26
N TRP A 108 5.37 -10.65 12.39
CA TRP A 108 6.16 -11.66 13.09
C TRP A 108 7.39 -12.11 12.31
N ASP A 109 7.38 -11.97 10.98
CA ASP A 109 8.53 -12.29 10.13
C ASP A 109 9.47 -11.09 10.06
N LEU A 110 8.93 -9.89 9.84
CA LEU A 110 9.73 -8.69 9.58
C LEU A 110 10.36 -8.08 10.85
N LEU A 111 9.59 -7.92 11.94
CA LEU A 111 10.08 -7.21 13.13
C LEU A 111 11.30 -7.88 13.79
N PRO A 112 11.37 -9.22 13.93
CA PRO A 112 12.57 -9.86 14.45
C PRO A 112 13.78 -9.71 13.53
N GLN A 113 13.56 -9.70 12.20
CA GLN A 113 14.62 -9.47 11.24
C GLN A 113 15.17 -8.05 11.34
N MET A 114 14.31 -7.05 11.53
CA MET A 114 14.72 -5.65 11.74
C MET A 114 15.47 -5.46 13.06
N GLY A 115 14.93 -5.98 14.17
CA GLY A 115 15.56 -5.85 15.49
C GLY A 115 16.87 -6.62 15.64
N GLY A 116 17.02 -7.74 14.91
CA GLY A 116 18.24 -8.54 14.86
C GLY A 116 19.20 -8.18 13.72
N PHE A 117 18.85 -7.20 12.89
CA PHE A 117 19.62 -6.87 11.70
C PHE A 117 21.02 -6.39 12.08
N ARG A 118 22.03 -7.04 11.49
CA ARG A 118 23.42 -6.58 11.51
C ARG A 118 23.92 -6.62 10.08
N LEU A 119 24.40 -5.47 9.59
CA LEU A 119 24.97 -5.39 8.24
C LEU A 119 26.21 -6.30 8.19
N LYS A 120 26.08 -7.44 7.51
CA LYS A 120 27.18 -8.38 7.26
C LYS A 120 27.62 -8.23 5.82
N PHE A 121 28.68 -7.44 5.60
CA PHE A 121 29.29 -7.27 4.28
C PHE A 121 30.20 -8.47 3.99
N THR A 122 29.58 -9.61 3.64
CA THR A 122 30.30 -10.82 3.20
C THR A 122 30.29 -10.90 1.68
N GLY A 123 31.34 -11.48 1.10
CA GLY A 123 31.41 -11.70 -0.35
C GLY A 123 30.21 -12.49 -0.89
N GLU A 124 29.72 -13.47 -0.11
CA GLU A 124 28.53 -14.26 -0.44
C GLU A 124 27.25 -13.40 -0.52
N ASN A 125 27.05 -12.45 0.41
CA ASN A 125 25.89 -11.55 0.38
C ASN A 125 25.98 -10.59 -0.80
N PHE A 126 27.18 -10.11 -1.12
CA PHE A 126 27.42 -9.25 -2.28
C PHE A 126 27.13 -9.98 -3.59
N GLU A 127 27.63 -11.21 -3.76
CA GLU A 127 27.37 -12.03 -4.94
C GLU A 127 25.87 -12.32 -5.11
N LYS A 128 25.18 -12.71 -4.02
CA LYS A 128 23.72 -12.91 -4.04
C LYS A 128 22.98 -11.64 -4.45
N GLY A 129 23.32 -10.50 -3.83
CA GLY A 129 22.72 -9.21 -4.14
C GLY A 129 22.92 -8.83 -5.62
N LEU A 130 24.14 -9.00 -6.13
CA LEU A 130 24.47 -8.71 -7.53
C LEU A 130 23.74 -9.62 -8.50
N ARG A 131 23.55 -10.90 -8.15
CA ARG A 131 22.78 -11.86 -8.95
C ARG A 131 21.30 -11.46 -9.05
N TRP A 132 20.67 -11.13 -7.93
CA TRP A 132 19.27 -10.68 -7.92
C TRP A 132 19.07 -9.34 -8.63
N LEU A 133 20.00 -8.41 -8.42
CA LEU A 133 19.99 -7.11 -9.09
C LEU A 133 20.14 -7.27 -10.60
N SER A 134 21.13 -8.03 -11.06
CA SER A 134 21.35 -8.30 -12.49
C SER A 134 20.13 -8.98 -13.13
N LEU A 135 19.53 -9.96 -12.46
CA LEU A 135 18.33 -10.63 -12.93
C LEU A 135 17.15 -9.65 -13.03
N GLY A 136 16.93 -8.82 -12.01
CA GLY A 136 15.86 -7.83 -12.01
C GLY A 136 16.02 -6.79 -13.12
N LEU A 137 17.25 -6.29 -13.35
CA LEU A 137 17.55 -5.35 -14.43
C LEU A 137 17.34 -5.99 -15.80
N PHE A 138 17.72 -7.26 -15.98
CA PHE A 138 17.45 -8.01 -17.21
C PHE A 138 15.95 -8.16 -17.45
N MET A 139 15.19 -8.59 -16.44
CA MET A 139 13.73 -8.71 -16.55
C MET A 139 13.06 -7.36 -16.84
N LYS A 140 13.57 -6.27 -16.30
CA LYS A 140 13.01 -4.93 -16.52
C LYS A 140 13.37 -4.39 -17.91
N PHE A 141 14.65 -4.24 -18.22
CA PHE A 141 15.11 -3.54 -19.43
C PHE A 141 15.09 -4.42 -20.67
N VAL A 142 15.34 -5.72 -20.55
CA VAL A 142 15.41 -6.61 -21.71
C VAL A 142 14.07 -7.25 -22.00
N LEU A 143 13.32 -7.70 -20.99
CA LEU A 143 12.03 -8.34 -21.21
C LEU A 143 10.88 -7.33 -21.17
N ALA A 144 10.61 -6.73 -20.01
CA ALA A 144 9.41 -5.92 -19.82
C ALA A 144 9.35 -4.71 -20.78
N ASP A 145 10.44 -3.94 -20.88
CA ASP A 145 10.45 -2.73 -21.70
C ASP A 145 10.43 -3.02 -23.21
N ASN A 146 10.96 -4.17 -23.67
CA ASN A 146 10.85 -4.58 -25.08
C ASN A 146 9.50 -5.21 -25.40
N ILE A 147 8.85 -5.88 -24.44
CA ILE A 147 7.52 -6.48 -24.65
C ILE A 147 6.42 -5.41 -24.58
N ALA A 148 6.59 -4.39 -23.73
CA ALA A 148 5.57 -3.38 -23.47
C ALA A 148 4.98 -2.72 -24.74
N PRO A 149 5.76 -2.34 -25.77
CA PRO A 149 5.21 -1.74 -27.00
C PRO A 149 4.34 -2.70 -27.84
N TYR A 150 4.54 -4.02 -27.70
CA TYR A 150 3.75 -5.03 -28.41
C TYR A 150 2.44 -5.37 -27.71
N ILE A 151 2.29 -4.94 -26.46
CA ILE A 151 1.04 -5.05 -25.71
C ILE A 151 0.33 -3.70 -25.90
N GLU A 152 -0.73 -3.66 -26.70
CA GLU A 152 -1.58 -2.48 -26.87
C GLU A 152 -2.37 -2.17 -25.57
N LEU A 153 -1.69 -1.77 -24.49
CA LEU A 153 -2.34 -1.32 -23.25
C LEU A 153 -3.25 -0.11 -23.53
N ASP A 154 -2.86 0.74 -24.48
CA ASP A 154 -3.52 2.00 -24.82
C ASP A 154 -4.86 1.83 -25.55
N LYS A 155 -5.07 0.69 -26.25
CA LYS A 155 -6.35 0.40 -26.92
C LYS A 155 -7.29 -0.48 -26.10
N MET A 156 -6.83 -1.06 -25.00
CA MET A 156 -7.60 -2.00 -24.19
C MET A 156 -8.18 -1.39 -22.91
N ILE A 157 -7.72 -0.20 -22.48
CA ILE A 157 -7.99 0.36 -21.16
C ILE A 157 -8.56 1.78 -21.27
N ASP A 158 -9.82 1.90 -21.69
CA ASP A 158 -10.65 3.10 -21.55
C ASP A 158 -11.25 3.14 -20.12
N ASN A 159 -10.39 3.08 -19.09
CA ASN A 159 -10.84 3.05 -17.70
C ASN A 159 -9.98 3.90 -16.78
N ALA A 160 -10.63 4.33 -15.69
CA ALA A 160 -10.30 5.39 -14.71
C ALA A 160 -8.91 5.36 -14.03
N TRP A 161 -7.97 4.53 -14.51
CA TRP A 161 -6.59 4.45 -14.03
C TRP A 161 -5.62 5.32 -14.82
N TYR A 162 -6.04 5.84 -15.98
CA TYR A 162 -5.37 6.91 -16.72
C TYR A 162 -6.10 8.24 -16.48
N ILE A 163 -5.87 8.82 -15.31
CA ILE A 163 -6.05 10.26 -15.04
C ILE A 163 -4.72 10.76 -14.51
#